data_AF-A0A7Y2JP73-F1
#
_entry.id   AF-A0A7Y2JP73-F1
#
_cell.length_a   1.000
_cell.length_b   1.000
_cell.length_c   1.000
_cell.angle_alpha   90.00
_cell.angle_beta   90.00
_cell.angle_gamma   90.00
#
_symmetry.space_group_name_H-M   'P 1'
#
loop_
_entity.id
_entity.type
_entity.pdbx_description
1 polymer ?
#
loop_
_entity_poly.entity_id
_entity_poly.type
_entity_poly.pdbx_seq_one_letter_code
_entity_poly.pdbx_strand_id
1 'polypeptide(L)'
;MQAALLYIGAGAIFLWGVGHLIPTRNIVAGFGALSPDNARIITMEWLAEGLTLCFLGILVALSTFAIGPDQSATHLVARACAGMLFVLAIVSLYTGARTAVLPMKLCPFIKSLVGIVYVAATLV
;
A
#
# COMPACT_ATOMS: atom_id res chain seq x y z
N MET A 1 17.92 -13.13 -6.75
CA MET A 1 17.77 -11.86 -5.99
C MET A 1 16.41 -11.22 -6.27
N GLN A 2 16.05 -11.05 -7.54
CA GLN A 2 14.78 -10.49 -8.00
C GLN A 2 13.54 -11.08 -7.31
N ALA A 3 13.33 -12.39 -7.36
CA ALA A 3 12.17 -13.03 -6.74
C ALA A 3 12.03 -12.71 -5.24
N ALA A 4 13.14 -12.73 -4.50
CA ALA A 4 13.15 -12.39 -3.08
C ALA A 4 12.70 -10.94 -2.84
N LEU A 5 13.22 -9.98 -3.61
CA LEU A 5 12.81 -8.57 -3.50
C LEU A 5 11.32 -8.37 -3.84
N LEU A 6 10.82 -9.03 -4.89
CA LEU A 6 9.40 -8.96 -5.28
C LEU A 6 8.50 -9.50 -4.16
N TYR A 7 8.81 -10.68 -3.60
CA TYR A 7 8.03 -11.25 -2.50
C TYR A 7 8.14 -10.45 -1.19
N ILE A 8 9.32 -9.89 -0.88
CA ILE A 8 9.51 -9.02 0.29
C ILE A 8 8.65 -7.76 0.16
N GLY A 9 8.70 -7.08 -0.99
CA GLY A 9 7.86 -5.91 -1.25
C GLY A 9 6.37 -6.25 -1.20
N ALA A 10 5.97 -7.37 -1.81
CA ALA A 10 4.59 -7.84 -1.83
C ALA A 10 4.06 -8.15 -0.42
N GLY A 11 4.83 -8.88 0.38
CA GLY A 11 4.48 -9.18 1.76
C GLY A 11 4.40 -7.91 2.61
N ALA A 12 5.38 -7.02 2.50
CA ALA A 12 5.41 -5.77 3.27
C ALA A 12 4.17 -4.90 3.00
N ILE A 13 3.81 -4.69 1.73
CA ILE A 13 2.67 -3.83 1.40
C ILE A 13 1.32 -4.48 1.68
N PHE A 14 1.22 -5.80 1.50
CA PHE A 14 0.05 -6.56 1.88
C PHE A 14 -0.21 -6.45 3.39
N LEU A 15 0.81 -6.69 4.22
CA LEU A 15 0.71 -6.58 5.67
C LEU A 15 0.39 -5.15 6.10
N TRP A 16 0.94 -4.14 5.43
CA TRP A 16 0.58 -2.74 5.67
C TRP A 16 -0.88 -2.44 5.33
N GLY A 17 -1.42 -3.02 4.25
CA GLY A 17 -2.83 -2.97 3.90
C GLY A 17 -3.73 -3.63 4.95
N VAL A 18 -3.37 -4.83 5.43
CA VAL A 18 -4.06 -5.49 6.54
C VAL A 18 -4.05 -4.62 7.81
N GLY A 19 -2.93 -3.93 8.07
CA GLY A 19 -2.79 -2.96 9.16
C GLY A 19 -3.73 -1.76 9.05
N HIS A 20 -4.23 -1.41 7.86
CA HIS A 20 -5.31 -0.43 7.70
C HIS A 20 -6.65 -1.06 8.08
N LEU A 21 -6.93 -2.27 7.59
CA LEU A 21 -8.26 -2.88 7.69
C LEU A 21 -8.65 -3.25 9.14
N ILE A 22 -7.74 -3.90 9.88
CA ILE A 22 -8.05 -4.42 11.22
C ILE A 22 -8.48 -3.33 12.22
N PRO A 23 -7.76 -2.20 12.39
CA PRO A 23 -8.11 -1.20 13.38
C PRO A 23 -9.13 -0.15 12.89
N THR A 24 -9.76 -0.32 11.71
CA THR A 24 -10.61 0.70 11.07
C THR A 24 -11.61 1.34 12.03
N ARG A 25 -12.38 0.53 12.77
CA ARG A 25 -13.40 1.03 13.73
C ARG A 25 -12.79 1.91 14.82
N ASN A 26 -11.64 1.51 15.37
CA ASN A 26 -10.96 2.24 16.44
C ASN A 26 -10.35 3.53 15.92
N ILE A 27 -9.81 3.51 14.71
CA ILE A 27 -9.25 4.70 14.05
C ILE A 27 -10.36 5.73 13.78
N VAL A 28 -11.47 5.32 13.19
CA VAL A 28 -12.60 6.22 12.89
C VAL A 28 -13.16 6.86 14.16
N ALA A 29 -13.32 6.07 15.23
CA ALA A 29 -13.73 6.58 16.54
C ALA A 29 -12.70 7.55 17.16
N GLY A 30 -11.42 7.41 16.83
CA GLY A 30 -10.33 8.26 17.30
C GLY A 30 -10.33 9.69 16.76
N PHE A 31 -11.11 9.99 15.71
CA PHE A 31 -11.23 11.34 15.15
C PHE A 31 -12.15 12.27 15.95
N GLY A 32 -12.80 11.78 17.02
CA GLY A 32 -13.69 12.58 17.86
C GLY A 32 -15.13 12.65 17.35
N ALA A 33 -15.83 13.74 17.63
CA ALA A 33 -17.22 13.92 17.22
C ALA A 33 -17.32 14.14 15.70
N LEU A 34 -17.79 13.13 14.98
CA LEU A 34 -18.03 13.18 13.53
C LEU A 34 -19.53 13.16 13.23
N SER A 35 -19.95 13.85 12.16
CA SER A 35 -21.26 13.59 11.58
C SER A 35 -21.34 12.16 11.04
N PRO A 36 -22.54 11.57 10.92
CA PRO A 36 -22.70 10.24 10.33
C PRO A 36 -22.08 10.11 8.93
N ASP A 37 -22.17 11.17 8.12
CA ASP A 37 -21.64 11.17 6.75
C ASP A 37 -20.11 11.25 6.73
N ASN A 38 -19.51 12.11 7.56
CA ASN A 38 -18.05 12.17 7.67
C ASN A 38 -17.47 10.84 8.17
N ALA A 39 -18.12 10.20 9.14
CA ALA A 39 -17.69 8.90 9.64
C ALA A 39 -17.72 7.82 8.55
N ARG A 40 -18.76 7.81 7.70
CA ARG A 40 -18.87 6.88 6.57
C ARG A 40 -17.80 7.14 5.51
N ILE A 41 -17.56 8.41 5.14
CA ILE A 41 -16.55 8.77 4.15
C ILE A 41 -15.14 8.39 4.64
N ILE A 42 -14.80 8.71 5.90
CA ILE A 42 -13.50 8.34 6.46
C ILE A 42 -13.34 6.81 6.49
N THR A 43 -14.39 6.09 6.88
CA THR A 43 -14.37 4.62 6.87
C THR A 43 -14.14 4.07 5.45
N MET A 44 -14.84 4.62 4.46
CA MET A 44 -14.71 4.22 3.06
C MET A 44 -13.28 4.44 2.54
N GLU A 45 -12.72 5.63 2.73
CA GLU A 45 -11.36 5.97 2.30
C GLU A 45 -10.32 5.07 2.98
N TRP A 46 -10.50 4.82 4.28
CA TRP A 46 -9.61 3.95 5.06
C TRP A 46 -9.61 2.51 4.56
N LEU A 47 -10.80 1.97 4.26
CA LEU A 47 -10.97 0.64 3.68
C LEU A 47 -10.42 0.57 2.25
N ALA A 48 -10.72 1.58 1.43
CA ALA A 48 -10.26 1.65 0.05
C ALA A 48 -8.74 1.65 -0.04
N GLU A 49 -8.07 2.42 0.81
CA GLU A 49 -6.61 2.44 0.89
C GLU A 49 -6.06 1.07 1.33
N GLY A 50 -6.59 0.49 2.41
CA GLY A 50 -6.16 -0.82 2.89
C GLY A 50 -6.32 -1.95 1.85
N LEU A 51 -7.48 -2.00 1.19
CA LEU A 51 -7.76 -2.99 0.13
C LEU A 51 -6.87 -2.79 -1.09
N THR A 52 -6.61 -1.54 -1.48
CA THR A 52 -5.70 -1.24 -2.58
C THR A 52 -4.29 -1.75 -2.30
N LEU A 53 -3.78 -1.52 -1.08
CA LEU A 53 -2.45 -2.00 -0.68
C LEU A 53 -2.36 -3.53 -0.67
N CYS A 54 -3.38 -4.21 -0.14
CA CYS A 54 -3.48 -5.67 -0.20
C CYS A 54 -3.47 -6.17 -1.65
N PHE A 55 -4.27 -5.55 -2.51
CA PHE A 55 -4.35 -5.92 -3.93
C PHE A 55 -3.01 -5.75 -4.64
N LEU A 56 -2.31 -4.62 -4.44
CA LEU A 56 -1.00 -4.38 -5.05
C LEU A 56 0.05 -5.41 -4.60
N GLY A 57 0.03 -5.84 -3.34
CA GLY A 57 0.88 -6.92 -2.85
C GLY A 57 0.55 -8.27 -3.49
N ILE A 58 -0.74 -8.64 -3.50
CA ILE A 58 -1.21 -9.89 -4.11
C ILE A 58 -0.87 -9.94 -5.59
N LEU A 59 -1.10 -8.84 -6.34
CA LEU A 59 -0.87 -8.81 -7.78
C LEU A 59 0.60 -9.06 -8.13
N VAL A 60 1.54 -8.45 -7.41
CA VAL A 60 2.97 -8.69 -7.62
C VAL A 60 3.38 -10.09 -7.19
N ALA A 61 2.86 -10.61 -6.08
CA ALA A 61 3.13 -11.99 -5.66
C ALA A 61 2.62 -13.01 -6.69
N LEU A 62 1.40 -12.81 -7.21
CA LEU A 62 0.79 -13.68 -8.21
C LEU A 62 1.53 -13.62 -9.55
N SER A 63 1.92 -12.44 -10.04
CA SER A 63 2.71 -12.33 -11.27
C SER A 63 4.07 -13.01 -11.12
N THR A 64 4.73 -12.81 -9.98
CA THR A 64 6.00 -13.46 -9.66
C THR A 64 5.88 -14.99 -9.63
N PHE A 65 4.80 -15.51 -9.04
CA PHE A 65 4.56 -16.95 -8.93
C PHE A 65 4.14 -17.60 -10.26
N ALA A 66 3.18 -16.99 -10.97
CA ALA A 66 2.52 -17.60 -12.12
C ALA A 66 3.24 -17.35 -13.45
N ILE A 67 3.86 -16.18 -13.61
CA ILE A 67 4.55 -15.80 -14.85
C ILE A 67 6.06 -16.00 -14.70
N GLY A 68 6.60 -15.72 -13.51
CA GLY A 68 8.02 -15.86 -13.21
C GLY A 68 8.67 -14.50 -12.94
N PRO A 69 9.69 -14.44 -12.07
CA PRO A 69 10.30 -13.20 -11.60
C PRO A 69 11.03 -12.42 -12.71
N ASP A 70 11.62 -13.11 -13.68
CA ASP A 70 12.51 -12.60 -14.73
C ASP A 70 11.78 -12.19 -16.01
N GLN A 71 10.46 -12.39 -16.04
CA GLN A 71 9.65 -12.11 -17.21
C GLN A 71 9.29 -10.63 -17.31
N SER A 72 9.32 -10.10 -18.54
CA SER A 72 8.97 -8.70 -18.84
C SER A 72 7.57 -8.31 -18.37
N ALA A 73 6.61 -9.24 -18.44
CA ALA A 73 5.26 -9.04 -17.92
C ALA A 73 5.25 -8.80 -16.39
N THR A 74 6.01 -9.59 -15.62
CA THR A 74 6.16 -9.41 -14.17
C THR A 74 6.82 -8.07 -13.86
N HIS A 75 7.84 -7.66 -14.62
CA HIS A 75 8.49 -6.36 -14.44
C HIS A 75 7.52 -5.20 -14.70
N LEU A 76 6.70 -5.29 -15.75
CA LEU A 76 5.70 -4.29 -16.07
C LEU A 76 4.69 -4.15 -14.92
N VAL A 77 4.17 -5.28 -14.41
CA VAL A 77 3.26 -5.31 -13.26
C VAL A 77 3.91 -4.67 -12.03
N ALA A 78 5.13 -5.10 -11.67
CA ALA A 78 5.84 -4.56 -10.50
C ALA A 78 6.07 -3.04 -10.61
N ARG A 79 6.46 -2.54 -11.80
CA ARG A 79 6.67 -1.10 -12.05
C ARG A 79 5.35 -0.32 -12.03
N ALA A 80 4.26 -0.88 -12.58
CA ALA A 80 2.95 -0.27 -12.51
C ALA A 80 2.47 -0.15 -11.05
N CYS A 81 2.63 -1.21 -10.25
CA CYS A 81 2.33 -1.18 -8.83
C CYS A 81 3.24 -0.18 -8.08
N ALA A 82 4.52 -0.11 -8.40
CA ALA A 82 5.43 0.89 -7.83
C ALA A 82 4.97 2.32 -8.14
N GLY A 83 4.58 2.60 -9.39
CA GLY A 83 4.01 3.88 -9.80
C GLY A 83 2.79 4.26 -8.97
N MET A 84 1.85 3.33 -8.80
CA MET A 84 0.67 3.55 -7.96
C MET A 84 1.04 3.80 -6.48
N LEU A 85 2.02 3.06 -5.93
CA LEU A 85 2.50 3.29 -4.57
C LEU A 85 3.11 4.68 -4.39
N PHE A 86 3.84 5.19 -5.37
CA PHE A 86 4.36 6.56 -5.32
C PHE A 86 3.24 7.61 -5.38
N VAL A 87 2.24 7.42 -6.25
CA VAL A 87 1.06 8.30 -6.30
C VAL A 87 0.33 8.31 -4.96
N LEU A 88 0.07 7.13 -4.38
CA LEU A 88 -0.55 7.02 -3.07
C LEU A 88 0.33 7.59 -1.95
N ALA A 89 1.66 7.48 -2.03
CA ALA A 89 2.57 8.08 -1.07
C ALA A 89 2.48 9.61 -1.10
N ILE A 90 2.40 10.20 -2.30
CA ILE A 90 2.18 11.64 -2.48
C ILE A 90 0.85 12.05 -1.84
N VAL A 91 -0.24 11.34 -2.16
CA VAL A 91 -1.56 11.61 -1.55
C VAL A 91 -1.47 11.56 -0.03
N SER A 92 -0.92 10.48 0.54
CA SER A 92 -0.79 10.33 2.00
C SER A 92 0.09 11.40 2.64
N LEU A 93 1.14 11.88 1.97
CA LEU A 93 2.00 12.94 2.48
C LEU A 93 1.23 14.27 2.63
N TYR A 94 0.34 14.57 1.69
CA TYR A 94 -0.47 15.79 1.71
C TYR A 94 -1.76 15.67 2.51
N THR A 95 -2.24 14.45 2.79
CA THR A 95 -3.47 14.20 3.55
C THR A 95 -3.19 13.51 4.89
N GLY A 96 -3.14 12.18 4.91
CA GLY A 96 -3.09 11.35 6.12
C GLY A 96 -1.91 11.68 7.05
N ALA A 97 -0.74 11.99 6.51
CA ALA A 97 0.46 12.32 7.29
C ALA A 97 0.34 13.62 8.08
N ARG A 98 -0.65 14.46 7.76
CA ARG A 98 -0.97 15.70 8.49
C ARG A 98 -2.00 15.48 9.61
N THR A 99 -2.47 14.26 9.81
CA THR A 99 -3.36 13.90 10.94
C THR A 99 -2.56 13.55 12.20
N ALA A 100 -3.23 13.42 13.34
CA ALA A 100 -2.62 12.92 14.57
C ALA A 100 -2.39 11.39 14.58
N VAL A 101 -2.92 10.67 13.59
CA VAL A 101 -2.89 9.21 13.52
C VAL A 101 -1.50 8.73 13.09
N LEU A 102 -0.73 8.18 14.02
CA LEU A 102 0.67 7.80 13.80
C LEU A 102 0.89 6.87 12.59
N PRO A 103 0.11 5.79 12.39
CA PRO A 103 0.24 4.96 11.18
C PRO A 103 0.16 5.74 9.87
N MET A 104 -0.67 6.78 9.81
CA MET A 104 -0.81 7.61 8.60
C MET A 104 0.42 8.47 8.31
N LYS A 105 1.18 8.84 9.35
CA LYS A 105 2.46 9.54 9.19
C LYS A 105 3.53 8.65 8.59
N LEU A 106 3.48 7.35 8.90
CA LEU A 106 4.42 6.35 8.37
C LEU A 106 4.04 5.86 6.97
N CYS A 107 2.75 5.89 6.66
CA CYS A 107 2.17 5.39 5.42
C CYS A 107 2.87 5.86 4.14
N PRO A 108 3.19 7.15 3.92
CA PRO A 108 3.91 7.57 2.72
C PRO A 108 5.30 6.93 2.60
N PHE A 109 6.03 6.80 3.71
CA PHE A 109 7.37 6.21 3.70
C PHE A 109 7.36 4.72 3.39
N ILE A 110 6.40 3.98 3.95
CA ILE A 110 6.25 2.54 3.68
C ILE A 110 5.91 2.32 2.20
N LYS A 111 4.96 3.09 1.64
CA LYS A 111 4.62 3.00 0.21
C LYS A 111 5.81 3.33 -0.68
N SER A 112 6.54 4.41 -0.39
CA SER A 112 7.74 4.79 -1.14
C SER A 112 8.82 3.71 -1.07
N LEU A 113 9.09 3.15 0.12
CA LEU A 113 10.09 2.11 0.29
C LEU A 113 9.74 0.86 -0.52
N VAL A 114 8.49 0.38 -0.44
CA VAL A 114 8.04 -0.77 -1.26
C VAL A 114 8.12 -0.45 -2.75
N GLY A 115 7.71 0.76 -3.17
CA GLY A 115 7.83 1.18 -4.56
C GLY A 115 9.28 1.12 -5.06
N ILE A 116 10.23 1.58 -4.24
CA ILE A 116 11.68 1.47 -4.54
C ILE A 116 12.11 0.01 -4.63
N VAL A 117 11.68 -0.86 -3.70
CA VAL A 117 11.99 -2.30 -3.73
C VAL A 117 11.48 -2.94 -5.02
N TYR A 118 10.26 -2.64 -5.46
CA TYR A 118 9.73 -3.14 -6.73
C TYR A 118 10.54 -2.65 -7.93
N VAL A 119 10.89 -1.36 -7.99
CA VAL A 119 11.74 -0.84 -9.08
C VAL A 119 13.10 -1.53 -9.07
N ALA A 120 13.77 -1.59 -7.92
CA ALA A 120 15.08 -2.22 -7.77
C ALA A 120 15.05 -3.70 -8.17
N ALA A 121 13.99 -4.43 -7.81
CA ALA A 121 13.82 -5.83 -8.20
C ALA A 121 13.77 -6.01 -9.73
N THR A 122 13.29 -5.02 -10.49
CA THR A 122 13.25 -5.09 -11.97
C THR A 122 14.54 -4.62 -12.66
N LEU A 123 15.58 -4.28 -11.90
CA LEU A 123 16.87 -3.80 -12.40
C LEU A 123 18.02 -4.77 -12.12
N VAL A 124 17.78 -5.82 -11.31
CA VAL A 124 18.75 -6.84 -10.90
C VAL A 124 18.34 -8.21 -11.42
#